data_AF-K0JH94-F1
#
_entry.id   AF-K0JH94-F1
#
_cell.length_a   1.000
_cell.length_b   1.000
_cell.length_c   1.000
_cell.angle_alpha   90.00
_cell.angle_beta   90.00
_cell.angle_gamma   90.00
#
_symmetry.space_group_name_H-M   'P 1'
#
loop_
_entity.id
_entity.type
_entity.pdbx_description
1 polymer ?
#
loop_
_entity_poly.entity_id
_entity_poly.type
_entity_poly.pdbx_seq_one_letter_code
_entity_poly.pdbx_strand_id
1 'polypeptide(L)'
;MDDETISKWRKQLEDYELSQPLEQLSLIKLDKDNLQKEIEKIQNTEISYITFKNFGSRYDMDADFLGYKVIKSYSFESDDGDSFLITADVNANTNYSDKVKINVYFENGEETSKRFIYSLLILMIHDFRLTDLF
;
A
#
# COMPACT_ATOMS: atom_id res chain seq x y z
N MET A 1 15.99 2.68 9.47
CA MET A 1 15.06 2.90 10.61
C MET A 1 15.51 1.93 11.67
N ASP A 2 15.82 2.41 12.88
CA ASP A 2 16.34 1.51 13.91
C ASP A 2 15.24 0.53 14.38
N ASP A 3 15.67 -0.62 14.90
CA ASP A 3 14.77 -1.68 15.34
C ASP A 3 13.93 -1.28 16.57
N GLU A 4 14.34 -0.28 17.34
CA GLU A 4 13.61 0.24 18.49
C GLU A 4 12.34 0.99 18.05
N THR A 5 12.45 1.77 16.98
CA THR A 5 11.34 2.48 16.34
C THR A 5 10.32 1.49 15.80
N ILE A 6 10.78 0.42 15.13
CA ILE A 6 9.91 -0.66 14.62
C ILE A 6 9.19 -1.37 15.77
N SER A 7 9.92 -1.66 16.86
CA SER A 7 9.35 -2.34 18.02
C SER A 7 8.29 -1.50 18.72
N LYS A 8 8.48 -0.18 18.84
CA LYS A 8 7.48 0.72 19.43
C LYS A 8 6.20 0.78 18.61
N TRP A 9 6.32 0.78 17.29
CA TRP A 9 5.15 0.79 16.42
C TRP A 9 4.38 -0.51 16.39
N ARG A 10 5.09 -1.64 16.42
CA ARG A 10 4.44 -2.95 16.59
C ARG A 10 3.57 -2.95 17.84
N LYS A 11 4.09 -2.43 18.94
CA LYS A 11 3.38 -2.30 20.21
C LYS A 11 2.15 -1.41 20.11
N GLN A 12 2.28 -0.25 19.45
CA GLN A 12 1.14 0.65 19.23
C GLN A 12 0.05 -0.01 18.41
N LEU A 13 0.41 -0.76 17.37
CA LEU A 13 -0.56 -1.48 16.54
C LEU A 13 -1.18 -2.68 17.29
N GLU A 14 -0.42 -3.38 18.14
CA GLU A 14 -0.91 -4.46 19.02
C GLU A 14 -1.94 -3.94 20.04
N ASP A 15 -1.71 -2.76 20.61
CA ASP A 15 -2.62 -2.10 21.57
C ASP A 15 -3.98 -1.73 20.94
N TYR A 16 -4.07 -1.61 19.61
CA TYR A 16 -5.32 -1.37 18.87
C TYR A 16 -6.09 -2.66 18.51
N GLU A 17 -5.77 -3.81 19.12
CA GLU A 17 -6.32 -5.14 18.77
C GLU A 17 -6.03 -5.59 17.32
N LEU A 18 -5.05 -4.99 16.65
CA LEU A 18 -4.57 -5.37 15.31
C LEU A 18 -3.47 -6.45 15.35
N SER A 19 -3.37 -7.20 16.45
CA SER A 19 -2.29 -8.17 16.72
C SER A 19 -2.22 -9.33 15.70
N GLN A 20 -3.36 -9.83 15.21
CA GLN A 20 -3.37 -10.88 14.18
C GLN A 20 -2.77 -10.43 12.84
N PRO A 21 -3.14 -9.26 12.28
CA PRO A 21 -2.44 -8.69 11.13
C PRO A 21 -0.94 -8.52 11.37
N LEU A 22 -0.52 -8.06 12.56
CA LEU A 22 0.89 -7.79 12.88
C LEU A 22 1.77 -9.04 12.94
N GLU A 23 1.25 -10.17 13.42
CA GLU A 23 1.95 -11.45 13.37
C GLU A 23 2.16 -11.91 11.93
N GLN A 24 1.22 -11.64 11.01
CA GLN A 24 1.43 -11.88 9.58
C GLN A 24 2.43 -10.90 8.96
N LEU A 25 2.42 -9.63 9.41
CA LEU A 25 3.42 -8.63 9.00
C LEU A 25 4.82 -8.98 9.50
N SER A 26 4.96 -9.80 10.55
CA SER A 26 6.25 -10.32 11.01
C SER A 26 6.93 -11.29 10.05
N LEU A 27 6.17 -11.87 9.13
CA LEU A 27 6.68 -12.77 8.10
C LEU A 27 7.18 -12.01 6.87
N ILE A 28 6.75 -10.76 6.66
CA ILE A 28 7.16 -9.96 5.51
C ILE A 28 8.62 -9.56 5.67
N LYS A 29 9.48 -10.07 4.80
CA LYS A 29 10.92 -9.77 4.80
C LYS A 29 11.23 -8.60 3.87
N LEU A 30 10.86 -7.40 4.30
CA LEU A 30 11.27 -6.17 3.60
C LEU A 30 12.78 -5.97 3.75
N ASP A 31 13.47 -5.79 2.62
CA ASP A 31 14.86 -5.35 2.60
C ASP A 31 14.94 -3.90 3.09
N LYS A 32 15.27 -3.74 4.38
CA LYS A 32 15.28 -2.44 5.06
C LYS A 32 16.33 -1.48 4.47
N ASP A 33 17.34 -2.04 3.80
CA ASP A 33 18.48 -1.33 3.25
C ASP A 33 18.25 -0.93 1.78
N ASN A 34 17.25 -1.52 1.11
CA ASN A 34 16.93 -1.25 -0.29
C ASN A 34 15.42 -1.08 -0.55
N LEU A 35 14.87 0.01 -0.04
CA LEU A 35 13.46 0.37 -0.17
C LEU A 35 12.97 0.49 -1.62
N GLN A 36 13.83 1.01 -2.52
CA GLN A 36 13.48 1.15 -3.93
C GLN A 36 13.19 -0.22 -4.56
N LYS A 37 14.02 -1.22 -4.28
CA LYS A 37 13.82 -2.59 -4.76
C LYS A 37 12.51 -3.19 -4.22
N GLU A 38 12.15 -2.89 -2.98
CA GLU A 38 10.89 -3.34 -2.38
C GLU A 38 9.67 -2.69 -3.06
N ILE A 39 9.75 -1.41 -3.42
CA ILE A 39 8.71 -0.72 -4.20
C ILE A 39 8.61 -1.34 -5.61
N GLU A 40 9.74 -1.61 -6.26
CA GLU A 40 9.81 -2.20 -7.61
C GLU A 40 9.12 -3.57 -7.70
N LYS A 41 9.16 -4.38 -6.63
CA LYS A 41 8.42 -5.67 -6.57
C LYS A 41 6.91 -5.52 -6.72
N ILE A 42 6.34 -4.40 -6.30
CA ILE A 42 4.89 -4.15 -6.35
C ILE A 42 4.48 -3.48 -7.67
N GLN A 43 5.39 -2.77 -8.32
CA GLN A 43 5.12 -2.13 -9.61
C GLN A 43 4.63 -3.15 -10.64
N ASN A 44 3.58 -2.78 -11.38
CA ASN A 44 2.95 -3.60 -12.41
C ASN A 44 2.38 -4.94 -11.91
N THR A 45 2.20 -5.13 -10.61
CA THR A 45 1.54 -6.33 -10.06
C THR A 45 0.08 -6.38 -10.50
N GLU A 46 -0.41 -7.57 -10.85
CA GLU A 46 -1.81 -7.78 -11.23
C GLU A 46 -2.67 -8.24 -10.04
N ILE A 47 -3.54 -7.35 -9.58
CA ILE A 47 -4.54 -7.64 -8.55
C ILE A 47 -5.94 -7.62 -9.14
N SER A 48 -6.93 -8.16 -8.42
CA SER A 48 -8.32 -7.98 -8.86
C SER A 48 -8.76 -6.54 -8.66
N TYR A 49 -9.62 -6.02 -9.54
CA TYR A 49 -10.10 -4.64 -9.43
C TYR A 49 -10.87 -4.39 -8.13
N ILE A 50 -11.62 -5.39 -7.65
CA ILE A 50 -12.28 -5.29 -6.34
C ILE A 50 -11.28 -5.21 -5.18
N THR A 51 -10.12 -5.88 -5.26
CA THR A 51 -9.04 -5.74 -4.28
C THR A 51 -8.52 -4.31 -4.26
N PHE A 52 -8.26 -3.73 -5.43
CA PHE A 52 -7.82 -2.33 -5.56
C PHE A 52 -8.82 -1.35 -4.95
N LYS A 53 -10.12 -1.50 -5.29
CA LYS A 53 -11.20 -0.66 -4.75
C LYS A 53 -11.35 -0.80 -3.23
N ASN A 54 -11.27 -2.03 -2.72
CA ASN A 54 -11.40 -2.28 -1.29
C ASN A 54 -10.23 -1.70 -0.49
N PHE A 55 -9.02 -1.68 -1.07
CA PHE A 55 -7.84 -1.11 -0.43
C PHE A 55 -8.01 0.40 -0.20
N GLY A 56 -8.27 1.17 -1.27
CA GLY A 56 -8.45 2.62 -1.11
C GLY A 56 -9.62 2.99 -0.21
N SER A 57 -10.75 2.27 -0.30
CA SER A 57 -11.91 2.50 0.58
C SER A 57 -11.65 2.13 2.04
N ARG A 58 -10.79 1.14 2.33
CA ARG A 58 -10.50 0.69 3.70
C ARG A 58 -9.70 1.72 4.48
N TYR A 59 -8.80 2.42 3.79
CA TYR A 59 -7.92 3.42 4.39
C TYR A 59 -8.37 4.86 4.08
N ASP A 60 -9.64 5.03 3.70
CA ASP A 60 -10.28 6.33 3.45
C ASP A 60 -9.49 7.23 2.48
N MET A 61 -8.94 6.63 1.41
CA MET A 61 -8.14 7.33 0.42
C MET A 61 -9.02 8.11 -0.57
N ASP A 62 -8.50 9.23 -1.04
CA ASP A 62 -9.16 10.05 -2.06
C ASP A 62 -9.16 9.33 -3.40
N ALA A 63 -10.34 9.12 -3.97
CA ALA A 63 -10.52 8.41 -5.22
C ALA A 63 -10.60 9.36 -6.42
N ASP A 64 -9.85 9.04 -7.48
CA ASP A 64 -10.03 9.67 -8.79
C ASP A 64 -10.71 8.68 -9.75
N PHE A 65 -11.67 9.19 -10.53
CA PHE A 65 -12.60 8.39 -11.32
C PHE A 65 -12.34 8.58 -12.82
N LEU A 66 -12.33 7.48 -13.55
CA LEU A 66 -12.54 7.42 -14.97
C LEU A 66 -14.06 7.37 -15.25
N GLY A 67 -14.60 8.49 -15.71
CA GLY A 67 -16.05 8.65 -15.88
C GLY A 67 -16.76 8.66 -14.53
N TYR A 68 -17.93 8.00 -14.45
CA TYR A 68 -18.81 8.09 -13.27
C TYR A 68 -18.71 6.93 -12.27
N LYS A 69 -17.95 5.86 -12.58
CA LYS A 69 -18.03 4.61 -11.80
C LYS A 69 -16.70 3.89 -11.59
N VAL A 70 -15.76 4.02 -12.52
CA VAL A 70 -14.50 3.28 -12.47
C VAL A 70 -13.47 4.16 -11.79
N ILE A 71 -13.00 3.77 -10.62
CA ILE A 71 -11.87 4.39 -9.93
C ILE A 71 -10.59 3.99 -10.65
N LYS A 72 -9.80 4.98 -11.06
CA LYS A 72 -8.50 4.80 -11.74
C LYS A 72 -7.31 4.96 -10.81
N SER A 73 -7.47 5.70 -9.72
CA SER A 73 -6.40 5.91 -8.75
C SER A 73 -6.95 6.27 -7.37
N TYR A 74 -6.11 6.04 -6.36
CA TYR A 74 -6.30 6.54 -5.01
C TYR A 74 -5.08 7.35 -4.58
N SER A 75 -5.31 8.45 -3.87
CA SER A 75 -4.27 9.25 -3.22
C SER A 75 -4.47 9.35 -1.71
N PHE A 76 -3.38 9.52 -0.99
CA PHE A 76 -3.39 9.77 0.44
C PHE A 76 -2.27 10.77 0.77
N GLU A 77 -2.61 11.80 1.54
CA GLU A 77 -1.66 12.77 2.08
C GLU A 77 -1.73 12.70 3.61
N SER A 78 -0.57 12.54 4.24
CA SER A 78 -0.46 12.56 5.70
C SER A 78 -0.39 13.98 6.24
N ASP A 79 -0.69 14.16 7.52
CA ASP A 79 -0.55 15.46 8.21
C ASP A 79 0.89 16.01 8.18
N ASP A 80 1.88 15.12 8.02
CA ASP A 80 3.31 15.47 7.94
C ASP A 80 3.74 15.88 6.51
N GLY A 81 2.81 15.87 5.54
CA GLY A 81 3.06 16.25 4.15
C GLY A 81 3.61 15.13 3.26
N ASP A 82 3.72 13.90 3.77
CA ASP A 82 4.03 12.74 2.93
C ASP A 82 2.81 12.34 2.09
N SER A 83 3.03 12.12 0.79
CA SER A 83 1.94 11.77 -0.15
C SER A 83 2.19 10.44 -0.85
N PHE A 84 1.10 9.72 -1.11
CA PHE A 84 1.06 8.44 -1.77
C PHE A 84 0.01 8.44 -2.87
N LEU A 85 0.33 7.81 -3.99
CA LEU A 85 -0.58 7.58 -5.10
C LEU A 85 -0.47 6.13 -5.56
N ILE A 86 -1.61 5.47 -5.72
CA ILE A 86 -1.71 4.17 -6.38
C ILE A 86 -2.66 4.27 -7.57
N THR A 87 -2.21 3.81 -8.72
CA THR A 87 -3.01 3.79 -9.96
C THR A 87 -3.31 2.36 -10.38
N ALA A 88 -4.41 2.17 -11.09
CA ALA A 88 -4.77 0.90 -11.72
C ALA A 88 -5.00 1.10 -13.22
N ASP A 89 -4.47 0.19 -14.04
CA ASP A 89 -4.74 0.15 -15.48
C ASP A 89 -6.18 -0.34 -15.73
N VAL A 90 -7.09 0.61 -15.94
CA VAL A 90 -8.54 0.38 -16.05
C VAL A 90 -9.15 1.16 -17.21
N ASN A 91 -10.29 0.70 -17.69
CA ASN A 91 -11.10 1.40 -18.67
C ASN A 91 -12.57 1.47 -18.22
N ALA A 92 -13.42 2.16 -18.98
CA ALA A 92 -14.83 2.38 -18.63
C ALA A 92 -15.65 1.08 -18.45
N ASN A 93 -15.17 -0.06 -18.96
CA ASN A 93 -15.83 -1.36 -18.92
C ASN A 93 -15.20 -2.32 -17.90
N THR A 94 -14.23 -1.89 -17.09
CA THR A 94 -13.58 -2.73 -16.08
C THR A 94 -14.58 -3.20 -15.03
N ASN A 95 -14.67 -4.52 -14.87
CA ASN A 95 -15.52 -5.18 -13.87
C ASN A 95 -14.74 -5.51 -12.60
N TYR A 96 -15.46 -5.79 -11.51
CA TYR A 96 -14.86 -6.11 -10.21
C TYR A 96 -13.94 -7.33 -10.20
N SER A 97 -14.23 -8.34 -11.02
CA SER A 97 -13.41 -9.56 -11.11
C SER A 97 -12.17 -9.40 -11.99
N ASP A 98 -12.07 -8.32 -12.78
CA ASP A 98 -11.00 -8.17 -13.75
C ASP A 98 -9.66 -7.99 -13.04
N LYS A 99 -8.60 -8.51 -13.66
CA LYS A 99 -7.24 -8.25 -13.22
C LYS A 99 -6.78 -6.90 -13.75
N VAL A 100 -6.17 -6.09 -12.89
CA VAL A 100 -5.68 -4.76 -13.19
C VAL A 100 -4.23 -4.65 -12.73
N LYS A 101 -3.38 -4.03 -13.55
CA LYS A 101 -2.01 -3.72 -13.17
C LYS A 101 -2.00 -2.47 -12.31
N ILE A 102 -1.32 -2.53 -11.18
CA ILE A 102 -1.16 -1.36 -10.32
C ILE A 102 0.22 -0.74 -10.44
N ASN A 103 0.30 0.58 -10.24
CA ASN A 103 1.55 1.28 -10.03
C ASN A 103 1.46 2.14 -8.78
N VAL A 104 2.58 2.26 -8.09
CA VAL A 104 2.67 2.95 -6.80
C VAL A 104 3.67 4.10 -6.89
N TYR A 105 3.32 5.23 -6.32
CA TYR A 105 4.16 6.41 -6.28
C TYR A 105 4.13 7.00 -4.86
N PHE A 106 5.29 7.43 -4.41
CA PHE A 106 5.46 8.20 -3.18
C PHE A 106 6.04 9.56 -3.61
N GLU A 107 5.32 10.64 -3.35
CA GLU A 107 5.83 11.97 -3.70
C GLU A 107 6.89 12.41 -2.70
N ASN A 108 7.91 13.12 -3.21
CA ASN A 108 9.14 13.52 -2.52
C ASN A 108 10.11 12.39 -2.16
N GLY A 109 10.35 11.41 -3.04
CA GLY A 109 11.10 10.18 -2.75
C GLY A 109 12.36 10.21 -1.83
N GLU A 110 13.12 11.32 -1.72
CA GLU A 110 14.20 11.47 -0.72
C GLU A 110 13.75 12.09 0.63
N GLU A 111 12.73 12.95 0.64
CA GLU A 111 12.16 13.56 1.85
C GLU A 111 10.98 12.78 2.43
N THR A 112 10.33 11.90 1.64
CA THR A 112 9.24 11.07 2.14
C THR A 112 9.72 10.23 3.30
N SER A 113 8.98 10.25 4.41
CA SER A 113 9.35 9.48 5.58
C SER A 113 9.42 7.98 5.25
N LYS A 114 10.57 7.35 5.53
CA LYS A 114 10.71 5.88 5.42
C LYS A 114 9.60 5.17 6.21
N ARG A 115 9.19 5.76 7.33
CA ARG A 115 8.07 5.30 8.16
C ARG A 115 6.77 5.19 7.37
N PHE A 116 6.45 6.24 6.63
CA PHE A 116 5.26 6.31 5.80
C PHE A 116 5.28 5.26 4.69
N ILE A 117 6.39 5.18 3.95
CA ILE A 117 6.56 4.20 2.86
C ILE A 117 6.41 2.77 3.38
N TYR A 118 7.12 2.42 4.47
CA TYR A 118 7.04 1.07 5.05
C TYR A 118 5.64 0.70 5.50
N SER A 119 4.89 1.66 6.06
CA SER A 119 3.50 1.45 6.48
C SER A 119 2.64 1.03 5.30
N LEU A 120 2.69 1.80 4.21
CA LEU A 120 1.89 1.54 3.01
C LEU A 120 2.31 0.25 2.30
N LEU A 121 3.61 -0.06 2.22
CA LEU A 121 4.10 -1.34 1.69
C LEU A 121 3.51 -2.53 2.46
N ILE A 122 3.55 -2.46 3.78
CA ILE A 122 2.98 -3.47 4.68
C ILE A 122 1.48 -3.68 4.42
N LEU A 123 0.71 -2.60 4.32
CA LEU A 123 -0.73 -2.67 4.07
C LEU A 123 -1.02 -3.26 2.69
N MET A 124 -0.28 -2.84 1.66
CA MET A 124 -0.41 -3.38 0.30
C MET A 124 -0.07 -4.87 0.25
N ILE A 125 1.05 -5.31 0.84
CA ILE A 125 1.46 -6.73 0.83
C ILE A 125 0.39 -7.60 1.50
N HIS A 126 -0.15 -7.15 2.63
CA HIS A 126 -1.22 -7.85 3.33
C HIS A 126 -2.51 -7.90 2.49
N ASP A 127 -3.05 -6.74 2.07
CA ASP A 127 -4.36 -6.67 1.42
C ASP A 127 -4.35 -7.23 -0.01
N PHE A 128 -3.22 -7.16 -0.69
CA PHE A 128 -3.02 -7.71 -2.03
C PHE A 128 -2.55 -9.16 -2.02
N ARG A 129 -2.25 -9.72 -0.83
CA ARG A 129 -1.75 -11.07 -0.63
C ARG A 129 -0.45 -11.34 -1.38
N LEU A 130 0.51 -10.43 -1.26
CA LEU A 130 1.81 -10.46 -1.94
C LEU A 130 2.91 -11.05 -1.05
N THR A 131 2.58 -11.77 0.02
CA THR A 131 3.57 -12.31 0.97
C THR A 131 4.62 -13.18 0.28
N ASP A 132 4.27 -13.91 -0.78
CA ASP A 132 5.22 -14.78 -1.50
C ASP A 132 6.25 -14.00 -2.35
N LEU A 133 6.04 -12.69 -2.57
CA LEU A 133 6.99 -11.80 -3.27
C LEU A 133 8.06 -11.20 -2.32
N PHE A 134 7.88 -11.35 -1.00
CA PHE A 134 8.64 -10.64 0.04
C PHE A 134 9.18 -11.57 1.13
#